data_AF-A0A2E5T079-F1
#
_entry.id   AF-A0A2E5T079-F1
#
_cell.length_a   1.000
_cell.length_b   1.000
_cell.length_c   1.000
_cell.angle_alpha   90.00
_cell.angle_beta   90.00
_cell.angle_gamma   90.00
#
_symmetry.space_group_name_H-M   'P 1'
#
loop_
_entity.id
_entity.type
_entity.pdbx_description
1 polymer ?
#
loop_
_entity_poly.entity_id
_entity_poly.type
_entity_poly.pdbx_seq_one_letter_code
_entity_poly.pdbx_strand_id
1 'polypeptide(L)'
;MCEPISLGIATAASGAIGAIGTHQSTVGGIAASNKAKARAFNQQLKIRKSTDIRNIALRQQNLLGYSGQLNQNEDAAFRAYGAAQGNLNQLFDEAAFANQDQLVNLLQSQSLASSGVATGRSTDRVDSQALAGFQRSQAIQAQNLSNAVSYTDQTLREIRRQKILADQNAWQKVNVQPVETQIPQAPQMQAMPSALAPVTGVLQAGLAGFNTYRQLKAPNPNRESLGPNTPTGYLDWLADGSDPLTQTPTEFNLLSDPSWGEF
;
A
#
# COMPACT_ATOMS: atom_id res chain seq x y z
N MET A 1 83.00 7.37 -13.90
CA MET A 1 82.25 7.18 -12.64
C MET A 1 81.41 8.43 -12.45
N CYS A 2 80.12 8.35 -12.81
CA CYS A 2 79.14 9.42 -12.65
C CYS A 2 77.93 8.83 -11.92
N GLU A 3 77.36 9.63 -11.03
CA GLU A 3 76.46 9.29 -9.93
C GLU A 3 75.07 8.78 -10.36
N PRO A 4 74.43 7.91 -9.56
CA PRO A 4 72.98 7.74 -9.53
C PRO A 4 72.45 8.16 -8.15
N ILE A 5 72.52 9.46 -7.80
CA ILE A 5 71.90 9.98 -6.56
C ILE A 5 70.72 10.93 -6.88
N SER A 6 70.58 11.40 -8.12
CA SER A 6 69.51 12.33 -8.53
C SER A 6 68.15 11.69 -8.84
N LEU A 7 68.06 10.35 -8.88
CA LEU A 7 66.83 9.63 -9.29
C LEU A 7 65.89 9.23 -8.14
N GLY A 8 66.37 9.21 -6.88
CA GLY A 8 65.56 8.78 -5.72
C GLY A 8 64.67 9.88 -5.13
N ILE A 9 65.05 11.15 -5.26
CA ILE A 9 64.28 12.29 -4.71
C ILE A 9 63.16 12.71 -5.67
N ALA A 10 63.35 12.50 -6.98
CA ALA A 10 62.32 12.76 -7.99
C ALA A 10 61.12 11.80 -7.90
N THR A 11 61.32 10.58 -7.39
CA THR A 11 60.25 9.55 -7.24
C THR A 11 59.44 9.69 -5.94
N ALA A 12 60.00 10.31 -4.90
CA ALA A 12 59.24 10.60 -3.66
C ALA A 12 58.28 11.80 -3.83
N ALA A 13 58.68 12.82 -4.59
CA ALA A 13 57.83 13.98 -4.88
C ALA A 13 56.65 13.63 -5.82
N SER A 14 56.84 12.71 -6.78
CA SER A 14 55.77 12.26 -7.67
C SER A 14 54.71 11.41 -6.96
N GLY A 15 55.07 10.70 -5.88
CA GLY A 15 54.13 9.95 -5.03
C GLY A 15 53.20 10.85 -4.19
N ALA A 16 53.69 11.98 -3.67
CA ALA A 16 52.89 12.91 -2.86
C ALA A 16 51.90 13.73 -3.70
N ILE A 17 52.29 14.13 -4.92
CA ILE A 17 51.38 14.79 -5.87
C ILE A 17 50.30 13.80 -6.35
N GLY A 18 50.65 12.53 -6.54
CA GLY A 18 49.69 11.44 -6.78
C GLY A 18 48.69 11.26 -5.63
N ALA A 19 49.16 11.30 -4.37
CA ALA A 19 48.31 11.14 -3.19
C ALA A 19 47.28 12.29 -3.01
N ILE A 20 47.68 13.54 -3.27
CA ILE A 20 46.76 14.69 -3.23
C ILE A 20 45.72 14.61 -4.37
N GLY A 21 46.15 14.21 -5.57
CA GLY A 21 45.23 13.95 -6.70
C GLY A 21 44.24 12.82 -6.44
N THR A 22 44.66 11.77 -5.73
CA THR A 22 43.75 10.68 -5.31
C THR A 22 42.80 11.09 -4.18
N HIS A 23 43.18 12.02 -3.31
CA HIS A 23 42.32 12.50 -2.22
C HIS A 23 41.21 13.44 -2.72
N GLN A 24 41.54 14.41 -3.58
CA GLN A 24 40.52 15.27 -4.20
C GLN A 24 39.56 14.47 -5.09
N SER A 25 40.07 13.48 -5.83
CA SER A 25 39.21 12.61 -6.65
C SER A 25 38.34 11.67 -5.82
N THR A 26 38.79 11.19 -4.65
CA THR A 26 37.96 10.38 -3.72
C THR A 26 36.91 11.21 -2.97
N VAL A 27 37.25 12.40 -2.48
CA VAL A 27 36.26 13.31 -1.86
C VAL A 27 35.19 13.74 -2.87
N GLY A 28 35.60 14.09 -4.10
CA GLY A 28 34.68 14.39 -5.20
C GLY A 28 33.79 13.20 -5.58
N GLY A 29 34.36 11.99 -5.63
CA GLY A 29 33.63 10.76 -5.90
C GLY A 29 32.59 10.41 -4.84
N ILE A 30 32.92 10.58 -3.55
CA ILE A 30 32.00 10.31 -2.42
C ILE A 30 30.90 11.37 -2.34
N ALA A 31 31.23 12.65 -2.56
CA ALA A 31 30.23 13.72 -2.63
C ALA A 31 29.24 13.50 -3.80
N ALA A 32 29.74 13.11 -4.98
CA ALA A 32 28.92 12.79 -6.14
C ALA A 32 28.03 11.56 -5.88
N SER A 33 28.56 10.52 -5.24
CA SER A 33 27.84 9.31 -4.82
C SER A 33 26.70 9.64 -3.84
N ASN A 34 26.96 10.41 -2.78
CA ASN A 34 25.93 10.82 -1.82
C ASN A 34 24.85 11.70 -2.47
N LYS A 35 25.23 12.61 -3.38
CA LYS A 35 24.28 13.42 -4.17
C LYS A 35 23.41 12.57 -5.09
N ALA A 36 23.98 11.53 -5.71
CA ALA A 36 23.23 10.58 -6.53
C ALA A 36 22.23 9.77 -5.70
N LYS A 37 22.64 9.28 -4.52
CA LYS A 37 21.76 8.58 -3.56
C LYS A 37 20.60 9.46 -3.09
N ALA A 38 20.86 10.72 -2.74
CA ALA A 38 19.82 11.67 -2.35
C ALA A 38 18.82 11.95 -3.50
N ARG A 39 19.30 12.08 -4.74
CA ARG A 39 18.44 12.24 -5.93
C ARG A 39 17.58 11.00 -6.18
N ALA A 40 18.16 9.81 -6.09
CA ALA A 40 17.43 8.55 -6.24
C ALA A 40 16.32 8.41 -5.19
N PHE A 41 16.60 8.73 -3.92
CA PHE A 41 15.62 8.76 -2.85
C PHE A 41 14.47 9.74 -3.13
N ASN A 42 14.79 10.98 -3.54
CA ASN A 42 13.77 11.96 -3.92
C ASN A 42 12.92 11.52 -5.12
N GLN A 43 13.50 10.80 -6.08
CA GLN A 43 12.75 10.20 -7.19
C GLN A 43 11.81 9.10 -6.70
N GLN A 44 12.28 8.23 -5.79
CA GLN A 44 11.44 7.19 -5.18
C GLN A 44 10.26 7.79 -4.40
N LEU A 45 10.48 8.88 -3.65
CA LEU A 45 9.40 9.61 -2.97
C LEU A 45 8.37 10.20 -3.95
N LYS A 46 8.81 10.72 -5.10
CA LYS A 46 7.91 11.23 -6.14
C LYS A 46 7.08 10.10 -6.76
N ILE A 47 7.72 8.97 -7.08
CA ILE A 47 7.04 7.78 -7.62
C ILE A 47 5.99 7.32 -6.61
N ARG A 48 6.36 7.17 -5.35
CA ARG A 48 5.47 6.81 -4.24
C ARG A 48 4.23 7.70 -4.20
N LYS A 49 4.44 9.02 -4.10
CA LYS A 49 3.34 10.01 -4.07
C LYS A 49 2.42 9.87 -5.29
N SER A 50 2.98 9.66 -6.48
CA SER A 50 2.18 9.48 -7.69
C SER A 50 1.35 8.19 -7.67
N THR A 51 1.91 7.09 -7.15
CA THR A 51 1.21 5.82 -6.99
C THR A 51 0.11 5.93 -5.94
N ASP A 52 0.38 6.58 -4.80
CA ASP A 52 -0.61 6.79 -3.74
C ASP A 52 -1.80 7.63 -4.24
N ILE A 53 -1.54 8.71 -4.99
CA ILE A 53 -2.61 9.52 -5.61
C ILE A 53 -3.45 8.68 -6.59
N ARG A 54 -2.81 7.85 -7.44
CA ARG A 54 -3.54 6.95 -8.35
C ARG A 54 -4.40 5.95 -7.59
N ASN A 55 -3.87 5.36 -6.53
CA ASN A 55 -4.58 4.40 -5.68
C ASN A 55 -5.81 5.03 -5.01
N ILE A 56 -5.69 6.27 -4.51
CA ILE A 56 -6.81 7.04 -3.95
C ILE A 56 -7.86 7.34 -5.03
N ALA A 57 -7.43 7.80 -6.22
CA ALA A 57 -8.34 8.11 -7.32
C ALA A 57 -9.11 6.86 -7.80
N LEU A 58 -8.43 5.72 -7.95
CA LEU A 58 -9.05 4.44 -8.30
C LEU A 58 -10.06 4.00 -7.24
N ARG A 59 -9.76 4.17 -5.94
CA ARG A 59 -10.73 3.89 -4.87
C ARG A 59 -11.97 4.78 -4.98
N GLN A 60 -11.81 6.08 -5.22
CA GLN A 60 -12.95 6.98 -5.38
C GLN A 60 -13.81 6.59 -6.59
N GLN A 61 -13.19 6.24 -7.72
CA GLN A 61 -13.90 5.74 -8.89
C GLN A 61 -14.68 4.45 -8.57
N ASN A 62 -14.07 3.52 -7.85
CA ASN A 62 -14.73 2.27 -7.44
C ASN A 62 -15.89 2.53 -6.47
N LEU A 63 -15.76 3.51 -5.55
CA LEU A 63 -16.85 3.92 -4.65
C LEU A 63 -18.03 4.53 -5.41
N LEU A 64 -17.77 5.40 -6.39
CA LEU A 64 -18.81 5.95 -7.27
C LEU A 64 -19.49 4.84 -8.07
N GLY A 65 -18.70 3.93 -8.66
CA GLY A 65 -19.20 2.77 -9.37
C GLY A 65 -20.07 1.87 -8.49
N TYR A 66 -19.68 1.66 -7.23
CA TYR A 66 -20.46 0.92 -6.24
C TYR A 66 -21.80 1.57 -5.94
N SER A 67 -21.84 2.88 -5.67
CA SER A 67 -23.12 3.58 -5.48
C SER A 67 -24.03 3.48 -6.70
N GLY A 68 -23.46 3.59 -7.90
CA GLY A 68 -24.22 3.40 -9.14
C GLY A 68 -24.76 1.99 -9.28
N GLN A 69 -23.96 0.98 -8.92
CA GLN A 69 -24.37 -0.43 -8.97
C GLN A 69 -25.47 -0.74 -7.94
N LEU A 70 -25.43 -0.17 -6.73
CA LEU A 70 -26.51 -0.30 -5.76
C LEU A 70 -27.84 0.24 -6.30
N ASN A 71 -27.82 1.45 -6.88
CA ASN A 71 -29.02 2.05 -7.47
C ASN A 71 -29.56 1.20 -8.63
N GLN A 72 -28.68 0.66 -9.48
CA GLN A 72 -29.08 -0.23 -10.57
C GLN A 72 -29.69 -1.53 -10.06
N ASN A 73 -29.13 -2.13 -9.00
CA ASN A 73 -29.67 -3.34 -8.38
C ASN A 73 -31.05 -3.07 -7.76
N GLU A 74 -31.24 -1.90 -7.15
CA GLU A 74 -32.52 -1.47 -6.58
C GLU A 74 -33.57 -1.22 -7.66
N ASP A 75 -33.24 -0.48 -8.72
CA ASP A 75 -34.11 -0.27 -9.88
C ASP A 75 -34.51 -1.59 -10.54
N ALA A 76 -33.56 -2.51 -10.70
CA ALA A 76 -33.83 -3.84 -11.25
C ALA A 76 -34.79 -4.63 -10.36
N ALA A 77 -34.60 -4.57 -9.04
CA ALA A 77 -35.51 -5.20 -8.08
C ALA A 77 -36.91 -4.59 -8.13
N PHE A 78 -37.04 -3.26 -8.19
CA PHE A 78 -38.34 -2.60 -8.30
C PHE A 78 -39.08 -2.99 -9.59
N ARG A 79 -38.39 -3.03 -10.73
CA ARG A 79 -38.97 -3.49 -11.99
C ARG A 79 -39.45 -4.93 -11.88
N ALA A 80 -38.64 -5.81 -11.26
CA ALA A 80 -39.00 -7.20 -11.07
C ALA A 80 -40.21 -7.38 -10.14
N TYR A 81 -40.31 -6.59 -9.05
CA TYR A 81 -41.49 -6.57 -8.17
C TYR A 81 -42.75 -6.11 -8.92
N GLY A 82 -42.63 -5.03 -9.69
CA GLY A 82 -43.73 -4.53 -10.53
C GLY A 82 -44.20 -5.57 -11.54
N ALA A 83 -43.28 -6.27 -12.20
CA ALA A 83 -43.59 -7.34 -13.14
C ALA A 83 -44.27 -8.54 -12.45
N ALA A 84 -43.78 -8.97 -11.28
CA ALA A 84 -44.38 -10.06 -10.52
C ALA A 84 -45.82 -9.74 -10.09
N GLN A 85 -46.06 -8.51 -9.60
CA GLN A 85 -47.40 -8.06 -9.24
C GLN A 85 -48.30 -7.92 -10.48
N GLY A 86 -47.77 -7.40 -11.59
CA GLY A 86 -48.49 -7.28 -12.85
C GLY A 86 -48.98 -8.64 -13.37
N ASN A 87 -48.10 -9.66 -13.32
CA ASN A 87 -48.45 -11.02 -13.70
C ASN A 87 -49.54 -11.62 -12.78
N LEU A 88 -49.47 -11.35 -11.48
CA LEU A 88 -50.50 -11.80 -10.53
C LEU A 88 -51.85 -11.15 -10.84
N ASN A 89 -51.87 -9.84 -11.11
CA ASN A 89 -53.08 -9.12 -11.47
C ASN A 89 -53.69 -9.65 -12.78
N GLN A 90 -52.85 -9.88 -13.81
CA GLN A 90 -53.29 -10.48 -15.08
C GLN A 90 -53.95 -11.85 -14.87
N LEU A 91 -53.40 -12.67 -13.97
CA LEU A 91 -53.99 -13.97 -13.64
C LEU A 91 -55.34 -13.82 -12.93
N PHE A 92 -55.51 -12.82 -12.06
CA PHE A 92 -56.80 -12.51 -11.45
C PHE A 92 -57.82 -12.02 -12.49
N ASP A 93 -57.41 -11.19 -13.44
CA ASP A 93 -58.27 -10.72 -14.53
C ASP A 93 -58.68 -11.88 -15.44
N GLU A 94 -57.73 -12.73 -15.84
CA GLU A 94 -58.00 -13.95 -16.62
C GLU A 94 -58.96 -14.88 -15.87
N ALA A 95 -58.78 -15.02 -14.56
CA ALA A 95 -59.68 -15.79 -13.72
C ALA A 95 -61.09 -15.18 -13.63
N ALA A 96 -61.20 -13.85 -13.59
CA ALA A 96 -62.50 -13.17 -13.59
C ALA A 96 -63.24 -13.38 -14.92
N PHE A 97 -62.55 -13.32 -16.07
CA PHE A 97 -63.15 -13.62 -17.37
C PHE A 97 -63.57 -15.08 -17.49
N ALA A 98 -62.71 -16.01 -17.07
CA ALA A 98 -63.05 -17.44 -17.08
C ALA A 98 -64.27 -17.77 -16.20
N ASN A 99 -64.45 -17.07 -15.07
CA ASN A 99 -65.65 -17.19 -14.24
C ASN A 99 -66.91 -16.69 -14.95
N GLN A 100 -66.83 -15.57 -15.68
CA GLN A 100 -67.96 -15.04 -16.45
C GLN A 100 -68.38 -16.01 -17.55
N ASP A 101 -67.42 -16.58 -18.29
CA ASP A 101 -67.71 -17.56 -19.34
C ASP A 101 -68.36 -18.83 -18.77
N GLN A 102 -67.89 -19.31 -17.61
CA GLN A 102 -68.49 -20.45 -16.94
C GLN A 102 -69.93 -20.17 -16.45
N LEU A 103 -70.20 -18.96 -15.97
CA LEU A 103 -71.54 -18.54 -15.57
C LEU A 103 -72.49 -18.46 -16.78
N VAL A 104 -72.02 -17.93 -17.90
CA VAL A 104 -72.81 -17.89 -19.16
C VAL A 104 -73.12 -19.31 -19.64
N ASN A 105 -72.15 -20.22 -19.60
CA ASN A 105 -72.35 -21.63 -19.96
C ASN A 105 -73.36 -22.32 -19.04
N LEU A 106 -73.31 -22.04 -17.73
CA LEU A 106 -74.30 -22.54 -16.77
C LEU A 106 -75.70 -22.03 -17.11
N LEU A 107 -75.86 -20.72 -17.33
CA LEU A 107 -77.13 -20.09 -17.70
C LEU A 107 -77.69 -20.63 -19.02
N GLN A 108 -76.85 -20.85 -20.02
CA GLN A 108 -77.25 -21.46 -21.29
C GLN A 108 -77.73 -22.91 -21.09
N SER A 109 -77.03 -23.69 -20.26
CA SER A 109 -77.43 -25.07 -19.95
C SER A 109 -78.80 -25.13 -19.23
N GLN A 110 -79.04 -24.21 -18.28
CA GLN A 110 -80.33 -24.09 -17.60
C GLN A 110 -81.44 -23.60 -18.54
N SER A 111 -81.13 -22.66 -19.43
CA SER A 111 -82.11 -22.15 -20.42
C SER A 111 -82.62 -23.29 -21.32
N LEU A 112 -81.71 -24.14 -21.82
CA LEU A 112 -82.06 -25.32 -22.63
C LEU A 112 -82.90 -26.33 -21.84
N ALA A 113 -82.60 -26.54 -20.54
CA ALA A 113 -83.42 -27.38 -19.67
C ALA A 113 -84.83 -26.79 -19.45
N SER A 114 -84.94 -25.46 -19.32
CA SER A 114 -86.22 -24.77 -19.07
C SER A 114 -87.11 -24.63 -20.32
N SER A 115 -86.54 -24.67 -21.53
CA SER A 115 -87.27 -24.46 -22.79
C SER A 115 -88.17 -25.64 -23.19
N GLY A 116 -88.24 -26.71 -22.41
CA GLY A 116 -89.18 -27.82 -22.60
C GLY A 116 -88.80 -28.83 -23.69
N VAL A 117 -87.63 -28.69 -24.34
CA VAL A 117 -87.12 -29.65 -25.35
C VAL A 117 -86.74 -30.99 -24.72
N ALA A 118 -86.44 -31.00 -23.42
CA ALA A 118 -86.33 -32.20 -22.60
C ALA A 118 -87.36 -32.11 -21.46
N THR A 119 -88.28 -33.06 -21.34
CA THR A 119 -89.29 -33.09 -20.27
C THR A 119 -89.05 -34.30 -19.35
N GLY A 120 -88.98 -34.08 -18.03
CA GLY A 120 -88.88 -35.13 -16.99
C GLY A 120 -87.52 -35.25 -16.29
N ARG A 121 -87.33 -36.29 -15.46
CA ARG A 121 -86.12 -36.64 -14.64
C ARG A 121 -84.74 -36.45 -15.31
N SER A 122 -84.70 -36.35 -16.64
CA SER A 122 -83.52 -36.08 -17.44
C SER A 122 -83.03 -34.63 -17.33
N THR A 123 -83.91 -33.63 -17.18
CA THR A 123 -83.52 -32.22 -16.99
C THR A 123 -82.84 -32.00 -15.65
N ASP A 124 -83.36 -32.58 -14.56
CA ASP A 124 -82.76 -32.49 -13.23
C ASP A 124 -81.33 -33.07 -13.18
N ARG A 125 -81.08 -34.13 -13.98
CA ARG A 125 -79.74 -34.71 -14.13
C ARG A 125 -78.80 -33.80 -14.90
N VAL A 126 -79.27 -33.13 -15.95
CA VAL A 126 -78.45 -32.18 -16.71
C VAL A 126 -78.09 -30.97 -15.84
N ASP A 127 -79.05 -30.40 -15.12
CA ASP A 127 -78.82 -29.25 -14.24
C ASP A 127 -77.87 -29.59 -13.08
N SER A 128 -78.05 -30.75 -12.45
CA SER A 128 -77.14 -31.18 -11.38
C SER A 128 -75.72 -31.49 -11.89
N GLN A 129 -75.57 -32.04 -13.09
CA GLN A 129 -74.26 -32.25 -13.70
C GLN A 129 -73.59 -30.93 -14.10
N ALA A 130 -74.33 -29.99 -14.68
CA ALA A 130 -73.83 -28.66 -15.04
C ALA A 130 -73.37 -27.89 -13.80
N LEU A 131 -74.16 -27.91 -12.73
CA LEU A 131 -73.80 -27.30 -11.44
C LEU A 131 -72.57 -27.97 -10.80
N ALA A 132 -72.51 -29.31 -10.79
CA ALA A 132 -71.35 -30.04 -10.27
C ALA A 132 -70.07 -29.80 -11.10
N GLY A 133 -70.22 -29.56 -12.42
CA GLY A 133 -69.13 -29.14 -13.30
C GLY A 133 -68.64 -27.74 -12.95
N PHE A 134 -69.56 -26.77 -12.83
CA PHE A 134 -69.25 -25.41 -12.42
C PHE A 134 -68.54 -25.34 -11.06
N GLN A 135 -69.03 -26.08 -10.05
CA GLN A 135 -68.38 -26.12 -8.74
C GLN A 135 -66.96 -26.71 -8.79
N ARG A 136 -66.74 -27.76 -9.60
CA ARG A 136 -65.40 -28.31 -9.81
C ARG A 136 -64.47 -27.31 -10.48
N SER A 137 -64.94 -26.62 -11.50
CA SER A 137 -64.16 -25.58 -12.18
C SER A 137 -63.80 -24.42 -11.26
N GLN A 138 -64.74 -23.96 -10.43
CA GLN A 138 -64.47 -22.95 -9.40
C GLN A 138 -63.43 -23.43 -8.37
N ALA A 139 -63.52 -24.67 -7.90
CA ALA A 139 -62.55 -25.23 -6.96
C ALA A 139 -61.14 -25.30 -7.57
N ILE A 140 -61.03 -25.74 -8.83
CA ILE A 140 -59.75 -25.78 -9.56
C ILE A 140 -59.18 -24.37 -9.71
N GLN A 141 -60.02 -23.40 -10.06
CA GLN A 141 -59.60 -22.02 -10.24
C GLN A 141 -59.14 -21.37 -8.93
N ALA A 142 -59.87 -21.58 -7.83
CA ALA A 142 -59.46 -21.12 -6.51
C ALA A 142 -58.10 -21.71 -6.09
N GLN A 143 -57.88 -23.00 -6.38
CA GLN A 143 -56.59 -23.65 -6.14
C GLN A 143 -55.48 -23.03 -7.01
N ASN A 144 -55.74 -22.77 -8.28
CA ASN A 144 -54.77 -22.15 -9.19
C ASN A 144 -54.39 -20.74 -8.72
N LEU A 145 -55.37 -19.93 -8.29
CA LEU A 145 -55.12 -18.60 -7.73
C LEU A 145 -54.30 -18.68 -6.43
N SER A 146 -54.63 -19.62 -5.53
CA SER A 146 -53.86 -19.83 -4.29
C SER A 146 -52.41 -20.24 -4.57
N ASN A 147 -52.20 -21.14 -5.54
CA ASN A 147 -50.87 -21.55 -5.99
C ASN A 147 -50.11 -20.38 -6.62
N ALA A 148 -50.79 -19.54 -7.40
CA ALA A 148 -50.18 -18.37 -8.03
C ALA A 148 -49.75 -17.31 -7.02
N VAL A 149 -50.56 -17.04 -5.99
CA VAL A 149 -50.15 -16.15 -4.88
C VAL A 149 -48.90 -16.71 -4.21
N SER A 150 -48.90 -18.01 -3.89
CA SER A 150 -47.74 -18.67 -3.26
C SER A 150 -46.48 -18.61 -4.14
N TYR A 151 -46.64 -18.78 -5.45
CA TYR A 151 -45.54 -18.68 -6.42
C TYR A 151 -45.01 -17.25 -6.54
N THR A 152 -45.89 -16.25 -6.54
CA THR A 152 -45.51 -14.83 -6.51
C THR A 152 -44.72 -14.53 -5.24
N ASP A 153 -45.16 -15.00 -4.07
CA ASP A 153 -44.43 -14.81 -2.81
C ASP A 153 -43.04 -15.46 -2.81
N GLN A 154 -42.88 -16.62 -3.45
CA GLN A 154 -41.57 -17.25 -3.66
C GLN A 154 -40.71 -16.42 -4.61
N THR A 155 -41.29 -15.93 -5.70
CA THR A 155 -40.62 -15.07 -6.68
C THR A 155 -40.13 -13.77 -6.04
N LEU A 156 -40.95 -13.10 -5.24
CA LEU A 156 -40.59 -11.88 -4.50
C LEU A 156 -39.42 -12.14 -3.52
N ARG A 157 -39.43 -13.28 -2.84
CA ARG A 157 -38.31 -13.69 -1.96
C ARG A 157 -37.02 -13.92 -2.74
N GLU A 158 -37.12 -14.54 -3.91
CA GLU A 158 -35.96 -14.77 -4.77
C GLU A 158 -35.40 -13.46 -5.34
N ILE A 159 -36.25 -12.53 -5.79
CA ILE A 159 -35.83 -11.18 -6.22
C ILE A 159 -35.06 -10.48 -5.09
N ARG A 160 -35.55 -10.55 -3.85
CA ARG A 160 -34.86 -9.99 -2.69
C ARG A 160 -33.49 -10.65 -2.46
N ARG A 161 -33.43 -11.99 -2.55
CA ARG A 161 -32.17 -12.74 -2.39
C ARG A 161 -31.16 -12.34 -3.47
N GLN A 162 -31.60 -12.23 -4.72
CA GLN A 162 -30.77 -11.82 -5.85
C GLN A 162 -30.23 -10.40 -5.66
N LYS A 163 -31.07 -9.46 -5.21
CA LYS A 163 -30.62 -8.10 -4.85
C LYS A 163 -29.52 -8.14 -3.79
N ILE A 164 -29.73 -8.87 -2.69
CA ILE A 164 -28.75 -8.98 -1.61
C ILE A 164 -27.42 -9.56 -2.12
N LEU A 165 -27.47 -10.61 -2.94
CA LEU A 165 -26.28 -11.21 -3.53
C LEU A 165 -25.56 -10.24 -4.48
N ALA A 166 -26.31 -9.51 -5.31
CA ALA A 166 -25.76 -8.49 -6.20
C ALA A 166 -25.09 -7.34 -5.42
N ASP A 167 -25.71 -6.88 -4.34
CA ASP A 167 -25.16 -5.85 -3.45
C ASP A 167 -23.90 -6.33 -2.75
N GLN A 168 -23.88 -7.58 -2.26
CA GLN A 168 -22.68 -8.19 -1.67
C GLN A 168 -21.54 -8.32 -2.68
N ASN A 169 -21.84 -8.74 -3.91
CA ASN A 169 -20.85 -8.82 -4.98
C ASN A 169 -20.30 -7.43 -5.36
N ALA A 170 -21.13 -6.39 -5.31
CA ALA A 170 -20.69 -5.01 -5.51
C ALA A 170 -19.80 -4.55 -4.35
N TRP A 171 -20.17 -4.87 -3.11
CA TRP A 171 -19.41 -4.53 -1.91
C TRP A 171 -18.02 -5.17 -1.89
N GLN A 172 -17.91 -6.44 -2.27
CA GLN A 172 -16.62 -7.15 -2.33
C GLN A 172 -15.58 -6.45 -3.21
N LYS A 173 -16.01 -5.71 -4.24
CA LYS A 173 -15.12 -4.96 -5.13
C LYS A 173 -14.54 -3.68 -4.49
N VAL A 174 -15.25 -3.07 -3.55
CA VAL A 174 -14.85 -1.81 -2.90
C VAL A 174 -14.26 -2.00 -1.50
N ASN A 175 -14.53 -3.13 -0.87
CA ASN A 175 -14.12 -3.39 0.52
C ASN A 175 -12.60 -3.53 0.69
N VAL A 176 -11.85 -3.79 -0.38
CA VAL A 176 -10.38 -3.86 -0.31
C VAL A 176 -9.80 -2.44 -0.33
N GLN A 177 -9.18 -2.04 0.78
CA GLN A 177 -8.47 -0.77 0.84
C GLN A 177 -7.17 -0.84 0.04
N PRO A 178 -6.81 0.20 -0.73
CA PRO A 178 -5.53 0.24 -1.42
C PRO A 178 -4.40 0.12 -0.38
N VAL A 179 -3.47 -0.81 -0.62
CA VAL A 179 -2.30 -0.98 0.24
C VAL A 179 -1.41 0.24 0.07
N GLU A 180 -1.03 0.86 1.20
CA GLU A 180 -0.04 1.94 1.18
C GLU A 180 1.29 1.42 0.67
N THR A 181 1.89 2.15 -0.27
CA THR A 181 3.20 1.78 -0.81
C THR A 181 4.26 1.90 0.29
N GLN A 182 5.12 0.88 0.41
CA GLN A 182 6.19 0.85 1.40
C GLN A 182 7.08 2.10 1.29
N ILE A 183 7.42 2.68 2.44
CA ILE A 183 8.29 3.86 2.49
C ILE A 183 9.69 3.45 2.03
N PRO A 184 10.28 4.11 1.01
CA PRO A 184 11.66 3.84 0.65
C PRO A 184 12.56 4.13 1.85
N GLN A 185 13.49 3.23 2.16
CA GLN A 185 14.43 3.44 3.27
C GLN A 185 15.37 4.60 2.92
N ALA A 186 15.67 5.44 3.92
CA ALA A 186 16.61 6.53 3.74
C ALA A 186 18.00 5.99 3.33
N PRO A 187 18.67 6.60 2.34
CA PRO A 187 19.95 6.10 1.87
C PRO A 187 21.02 6.27 2.96
N GLN A 188 21.78 5.21 3.24
CA GLN A 188 22.99 5.33 4.06
C GLN A 188 24.04 6.14 3.28
N MET A 189 24.31 7.35 3.76
CA MET A 189 25.35 8.21 3.22
C MET A 189 26.72 7.65 3.60
N GLN A 190 27.64 7.59 2.63
CA GLN A 190 29.03 7.23 2.94
C GLN A 190 29.66 8.40 3.69
N ALA A 191 30.34 8.11 4.80
CA ALA A 191 31.11 9.11 5.52
C ALA A 191 32.16 9.70 4.58
N MET A 192 32.21 11.03 4.50
CA MET A 192 33.28 11.69 3.75
C MET A 192 34.62 11.34 4.42
N PRO A 193 35.70 11.11 3.63
CA PRO A 193 37.03 10.95 4.21
C PRO A 193 37.33 12.22 5.00
N SER A 194 37.67 12.08 6.28
CA SER A 194 38.03 13.22 7.12
C SER A 194 39.14 14.02 6.42
N ALA A 195 39.10 15.36 6.52
CA ALA A 195 40.11 16.24 5.93
C ALA A 195 41.55 15.99 6.44
N LEU A 196 41.71 15.12 7.45
CA LEU A 196 42.98 14.60 7.98
C LEU A 196 43.51 13.35 7.26
N ALA A 197 42.70 12.68 6.44
CA ALA A 197 43.13 11.53 5.62
C ALA A 197 44.28 11.79 4.63
N PRO A 198 44.43 12.99 4.02
CA PRO A 198 45.60 13.29 3.20
C PRO A 198 46.83 13.61 4.06
N VAL A 199 46.62 14.11 5.29
CA VAL A 199 47.72 14.41 6.23
C VAL A 199 48.37 13.12 6.70
N THR A 200 47.62 12.04 6.96
CA THR A 200 48.21 10.74 7.31
C THR A 200 49.01 10.12 6.16
N GLY A 201 48.58 10.27 4.90
CA GLY A 201 49.34 9.83 3.73
C GLY A 201 50.64 10.64 3.51
N VAL A 202 50.60 11.95 3.73
CA VAL A 202 51.80 12.82 3.68
C VAL A 202 52.71 12.59 4.89
N LEU A 203 52.16 12.29 6.06
CA LEU A 203 52.94 11.96 7.26
C LEU A 203 53.66 10.62 7.11
N GLN A 204 53.01 9.60 6.52
CA GLN A 204 53.66 8.32 6.20
C GLN A 204 54.72 8.46 5.09
N ALA A 205 54.45 9.26 4.05
CA ALA A 205 55.44 9.56 3.01
C ALA A 205 56.63 10.38 3.56
N GLY A 206 56.37 11.32 4.48
CA GLY A 206 57.37 12.09 5.20
C GLY A 206 58.23 11.24 6.13
N LEU A 207 57.63 10.27 6.84
CA LEU A 207 58.36 9.31 7.66
C LEU A 207 59.20 8.33 6.84
N ALA A 208 58.70 7.86 5.69
CA ALA A 208 59.46 7.05 4.75
C ALA A 208 60.65 7.84 4.20
N GLY A 209 60.43 9.08 3.73
CA GLY A 209 61.51 9.96 3.28
C GLY A 209 62.53 10.30 4.37
N PHE A 210 62.10 10.45 5.62
CA PHE A 210 62.98 10.72 6.76
C PHE A 210 63.84 9.52 7.15
N ASN A 211 63.30 8.30 7.09
CA ASN A 211 64.08 7.07 7.30
C ASN A 211 65.10 6.84 6.18
N THR A 212 64.74 7.12 4.92
CA THR A 212 65.69 7.07 3.79
C THR A 212 66.76 8.16 3.90
N TYR A 213 66.40 9.37 4.35
CA TYR A 213 67.35 10.45 4.63
C TYR A 213 68.32 10.11 5.78
N ARG A 214 67.82 9.45 6.84
CA ARG A 214 68.68 8.94 7.93
C ARG A 214 69.60 7.80 7.48
N GLN A 215 69.17 6.95 6.54
CA GLN A 215 70.01 5.90 5.98
C GLN A 215 71.06 6.43 4.99
N LEU A 216 70.83 7.58 4.36
CA LEU A 216 71.79 8.25 3.46
C LEU A 216 72.70 9.26 4.16
N LYS A 217 72.46 9.57 5.44
CA LYS A 217 73.38 10.39 6.25
C LYS A 217 74.55 9.50 6.67
N ALA A 218 75.71 9.73 6.05
CA ALA A 218 76.92 8.94 6.27
C ALA A 218 77.27 8.83 7.77
N PRO A 219 77.79 7.67 8.23
CA PRO A 219 78.25 7.52 9.60
C PRO A 219 79.40 8.48 9.85
N ASN A 220 79.31 9.34 10.87
CA ASN A 220 80.46 10.05 11.39
C ASN A 220 81.24 9.07 12.28
N PRO A 221 82.44 8.61 11.89
CA PRO A 221 83.34 7.99 12.84
C PRO A 221 83.90 9.10 13.73
N ASN A 222 83.98 8.84 15.02
CA ASN A 222 84.56 9.68 16.09
C ASN A 222 83.54 10.45 16.95
N ARG A 223 82.95 9.73 17.90
CA ARG A 223 83.06 10.12 19.32
C ARG A 223 82.76 8.92 20.21
N GLU A 224 83.83 8.22 20.54
CA GLU A 224 83.93 7.46 21.78
C GLU A 224 83.83 8.42 22.98
N SER A 225 83.44 7.84 24.12
CA SER A 225 83.64 8.36 25.47
C SER A 225 82.79 9.55 25.88
N LEU A 226 81.72 9.25 26.62
CA LEU A 226 81.51 9.75 27.99
C LEU A 226 80.39 8.92 28.64
N GLY A 227 80.67 8.45 29.86
CA GLY A 227 80.02 7.32 30.53
C GLY A 227 78.61 7.56 31.14
N PRO A 228 78.12 6.58 31.91
CA PRO A 228 76.74 6.51 32.36
C PRO A 228 76.51 7.37 33.61
N ASN A 229 75.27 7.86 33.73
CA ASN A 229 74.71 8.61 34.87
C ASN A 229 74.91 10.12 34.86
N THR A 230 74.04 10.83 34.13
CA THR A 230 73.41 12.05 34.66
C THR A 230 71.98 12.20 34.13
N PRO A 231 71.01 12.62 34.95
CA PRO A 231 69.59 12.66 34.61
C PRO A 231 69.27 13.93 33.80
N THR A 232 68.88 13.77 32.54
CA THR A 232 68.47 14.87 31.66
C THR A 232 67.01 15.23 31.90
N GLY A 233 66.71 15.80 33.08
CA GLY A 233 65.43 16.41 33.43
C GLY A 233 65.35 17.91 33.14
N TYR A 234 66.15 18.45 32.21
CA TYR A 234 66.30 19.90 32.04
C TYR A 234 66.26 20.39 30.58
N LEU A 235 65.81 19.55 29.64
CA LEU A 235 65.65 19.93 28.22
C LEU A 235 64.24 19.69 27.67
N ASP A 236 63.26 19.33 28.50
CA ASP A 236 61.86 19.11 28.09
C ASP A 236 60.91 20.28 28.44
N TRP A 237 61.43 21.36 29.04
CA TRP A 237 60.65 22.54 29.46
C TRP A 237 60.79 23.76 28.51
N LEU A 238 61.57 23.64 27.43
CA LEU A 238 61.74 24.71 26.43
C LEU A 238 60.98 24.43 25.11
N ALA A 239 60.18 23.35 25.04
CA ALA A 239 59.45 22.97 23.84
C ALA A 239 57.92 23.14 23.91
N ASP A 240 57.33 23.40 25.09
CA ASP A 240 55.86 23.41 25.26
C ASP A 240 55.21 24.80 25.36
N GLY A 241 55.96 25.90 25.23
CA GLY A 241 55.40 27.23 24.91
C GLY A 241 54.22 27.73 25.77
N SER A 242 54.01 27.20 26.97
CA SER A 242 52.90 27.55 27.84
C SER A 242 53.36 28.62 28.83
N ASP A 243 52.99 29.87 28.58
CA ASP A 243 53.25 30.99 29.47
C ASP A 243 52.28 30.93 30.69
N PRO A 244 52.77 30.69 31.92
CA PRO A 244 51.92 30.47 33.09
C PRO A 244 51.32 31.74 33.70
N LEU A 245 51.50 32.91 33.09
CA LEU A 245 51.06 34.21 33.62
C LEU A 245 49.76 34.77 32.99
N THR A 246 49.09 34.00 32.13
CA THR A 246 47.81 34.42 31.50
C THR A 246 46.60 33.56 31.90
N GLN A 247 46.77 32.58 32.78
CA GLN A 247 45.66 31.82 33.34
C GLN A 247 44.98 32.62 34.46
N THR A 248 43.92 33.36 34.11
CA THR A 248 42.93 33.81 35.08
C THR A 248 41.98 32.64 35.37
N PRO A 249 41.76 32.26 36.64
CA PRO A 249 40.92 31.12 36.96
C PRO A 249 39.45 31.54 37.14
N THR A 250 38.58 30.54 36.96
CA THR A 250 37.20 30.39 37.46
C THR A 250 36.05 30.92 36.60
N GLU A 251 35.24 29.98 36.08
CA GLU A 251 33.96 29.70 36.72
C GLU A 251 33.79 28.17 36.93
N PHE A 252 33.49 27.83 38.17
CA PHE A 252 33.30 26.50 38.70
C PHE A 252 31.84 26.09 38.46
N ASN A 253 31.59 25.30 37.41
CA ASN A 253 30.23 24.86 37.10
C ASN A 253 29.94 23.53 37.84
N LEU A 254 29.22 23.66 38.95
CA LEU A 254 28.90 22.59 39.91
C LEU A 254 27.61 21.82 39.59
N LEU A 255 27.04 21.97 38.40
CA LEU A 255 25.75 21.39 38.08
C LEU A 255 25.80 20.75 36.69
N SER A 256 25.83 19.41 36.67
CA SER A 256 24.98 18.57 35.79
C SER A 256 25.61 17.25 35.33
N ASP A 257 26.48 16.62 36.12
CA ASP A 257 26.85 15.22 35.90
C ASP A 257 26.04 14.31 36.87
N PRO A 258 24.99 13.59 36.41
CA PRO A 258 24.27 12.66 37.25
C PRO A 258 24.81 11.25 37.00
N SER A 259 25.75 10.83 37.85
CA SER A 259 26.06 9.41 37.97
C SER A 259 26.05 9.00 39.45
N TRP A 260 25.36 7.88 39.69
CA TRP A 260 25.34 7.04 40.90
C TRP A 260 24.28 7.34 41.96
N GLY A 261 23.33 6.40 42.09
CA GLY A 261 22.45 6.28 43.25
C GLY A 261 21.23 5.39 43.03
N GLU A 262 21.41 4.07 42.99
CA GLU A 262 20.36 3.09 43.29
C GLU A 262 19.97 3.23 44.78
N PHE A 263 18.67 3.38 45.06
CA PHE A 263 17.86 2.69 46.09
C PHE A 263 16.42 3.21 46.03
#